data_AF-A0A918KGQ2-F1
#
_entry.id   AF-A0A918KGQ2-F1
#
_cell.length_a   1.000
_cell.length_b   1.000
_cell.length_c   1.000
_cell.angle_alpha   90.00
_cell.angle_beta   90.00
_cell.angle_gamma   90.00
#
_symmetry.space_group_name_H-M   'P 1'
#
loop_
_entity.id
_entity.type
_entity.pdbx_description
1 polymer ?
#
loop_
_entity_poly.entity_id
_entity_poly.type
_entity_poly.pdbx_seq_one_letter_code
_entity_poly.pdbx_strand_id
1 'polypeptide(L)'
;MSAATGTGPGVPAASPAPAPATSVTPVLVRLKLSLLRNGLRQSAGRRAAYLTSVVVVLLFAALQLIGLVALRGTAHAATVTVLLVAVLALGWAVMPLFFPGGDETLDPSRLVMLPLRPRPLVRALLAASLVGIGPLFTLCLLAGSVAAVAHGPAAYAVAVPALVLALLGCVALARTVAAANVRLLTSRRGRDLAVLSGLLIAVGAQVVNFGAQRLGSAGLDPLDPVAGVLRWVPPASAIGAVDSAGDGAYGAAAIQLGLALLALLALLGAWQRSLTRLMTSPDGSTLQPAGADRGRTGRSAGLARLLPAGRTGTVMERSLRYVWRDPKTKAAWVTSLAIGLIVPLFNALQGTGSLYFACFAAGMLGIQMYNQFGQDTSAFWMVALTISSTRDAYVELRARALALLVITLPYAALVTVATTALIGDWHALPQVLGLSFALLGAMLATGAWSSALFPYSIPQEGHKNVVPGQAGLAWISVFGGMVAAALLCSPVIALVIWQNVASGGDRWAWLTLPLGTAYGALVAYAGLRLAAPRTARRLPEILAAVSKG
;
A
#
# COMPACT_ATOMS: atom_id res chain seq x y z
N MET A 1 -22.54 82.34 -13.30
CA MET A 1 -22.86 81.72 -14.60
C MET A 1 -22.93 80.21 -14.42
N SER A 2 -24.11 79.65 -14.70
CA SER A 2 -24.49 78.24 -14.96
C SER A 2 -23.98 77.11 -14.05
N ALA A 3 -24.75 76.07 -13.74
CA ALA A 3 -26.19 75.78 -13.87
C ALA A 3 -26.39 74.47 -13.09
N ALA A 4 -27.47 74.39 -12.31
CA ALA A 4 -27.96 73.14 -11.74
C ALA A 4 -28.75 72.37 -12.80
N THR A 5 -28.43 71.09 -12.99
CA THR A 5 -29.26 70.14 -13.74
C THR A 5 -29.44 68.88 -12.89
N GLY A 6 -30.67 68.70 -12.40
CA GLY A 6 -31.09 67.51 -11.67
C GLY A 6 -31.15 66.30 -12.60
N THR A 7 -30.58 65.19 -12.15
CA THR A 7 -30.66 63.88 -12.81
C THR A 7 -31.73 63.04 -12.12
N GLY A 8 -32.61 62.44 -12.92
CA GLY A 8 -33.80 61.70 -12.47
C GLY A 8 -33.52 60.38 -11.73
N PRO A 9 -34.57 59.72 -11.20
CA PRO A 9 -34.41 58.50 -10.42
C PRO A 9 -33.96 57.33 -11.31
N GLY A 10 -32.75 56.83 -11.05
CA GLY A 10 -32.20 55.65 -11.71
C GLY A 10 -32.97 54.38 -11.34
N VAL A 11 -33.47 53.68 -12.37
CA VAL A 11 -34.02 52.33 -12.31
C VAL A 11 -33.02 51.39 -11.61
N PRO A 12 -33.42 50.53 -10.65
CA PRO A 12 -32.51 49.58 -10.04
C PRO A 12 -31.99 48.59 -11.08
N ALA A 13 -30.67 48.53 -11.23
CA ALA A 13 -29.99 47.62 -12.14
C ALA A 13 -30.35 46.17 -11.81
N ALA A 14 -30.83 45.44 -12.82
CA ALA A 14 -31.10 44.01 -12.73
C ALA A 14 -29.84 43.27 -12.24
N SER A 15 -30.01 42.41 -11.23
CA SER A 15 -28.92 41.57 -10.73
C SER A 15 -28.34 40.74 -11.88
N PRO A 16 -27.01 40.67 -12.04
CA PRO A 16 -26.41 39.91 -13.12
C PRO A 16 -26.82 38.44 -12.99
N ALA A 17 -27.31 37.86 -14.08
CA ALA A 17 -27.64 36.44 -14.16
C ALA A 17 -26.41 35.61 -13.74
N PRO A 18 -26.58 34.55 -12.93
CA PRO A 18 -25.46 33.71 -12.51
C PRO A 18 -24.79 33.13 -13.75
N ALA A 19 -23.48 33.37 -13.88
CA ALA A 19 -22.66 32.83 -14.96
C ALA A 19 -22.89 31.30 -15.08
N PRO A 20 -22.98 30.74 -16.29
CA PRO A 20 -23.17 29.31 -16.46
C PRO A 20 -22.03 28.58 -15.75
N ALA A 21 -22.39 27.72 -14.79
CA ALA A 21 -21.43 26.95 -14.01
C ALA A 21 -20.52 26.17 -14.98
N THR A 22 -19.30 26.67 -15.17
CA THR A 22 -18.29 26.01 -15.99
C THR A 22 -18.13 24.60 -15.47
N SER A 23 -18.38 23.61 -16.33
CA SER A 23 -18.33 22.21 -15.91
C SER A 23 -16.95 21.91 -15.32
N VAL A 24 -16.93 21.35 -14.10
CA VAL A 24 -15.70 21.10 -13.34
C VAL A 24 -14.83 20.04 -14.04
N THR A 25 -15.45 19.15 -14.81
CA THR A 25 -14.83 18.05 -15.55
C THR A 25 -13.68 18.47 -16.48
N PRO A 26 -13.87 19.36 -17.47
CA PRO A 26 -12.79 19.79 -18.37
C PRO A 26 -11.63 20.46 -17.63
N VAL A 27 -11.91 21.24 -16.58
CA VAL A 27 -10.88 21.89 -15.75
C VAL A 27 -10.02 20.83 -15.05
N LEU A 28 -10.66 19.82 -14.47
CA LEU A 28 -9.98 18.75 -13.74
C LEU A 28 -9.15 17.84 -14.66
N VAL A 29 -9.68 17.52 -15.85
CA VAL A 29 -8.95 16.77 -16.88
C VAL A 29 -7.74 17.58 -17.38
N ARG A 30 -7.93 18.87 -17.65
CA ARG A 30 -6.82 19.75 -18.08
C ARG A 30 -5.76 19.90 -16.99
N LEU A 31 -6.17 19.97 -15.73
CA LEU A 31 -5.24 19.97 -14.59
C LEU A 31 -4.42 18.68 -14.56
N LYS A 32 -5.06 17.51 -14.69
CA LYS A 32 -4.36 16.21 -14.72
C LYS A 32 -3.36 16.13 -15.88
N LEU A 33 -3.75 16.54 -17.08
CA LEU A 33 -2.86 16.59 -18.25
C LEU A 33 -1.70 17.56 -18.04
N SER A 34 -1.94 18.73 -17.46
CA SER A 34 -0.90 19.71 -17.14
C SER A 34 0.08 19.17 -16.09
N LEU A 35 -0.40 18.47 -15.06
CA LEU A 35 0.45 17.85 -14.04
C LEU A 35 1.33 16.73 -14.64
N LEU A 36 0.76 15.87 -15.50
CA LEU A 36 1.52 14.86 -16.22
C LEU A 36 2.59 15.51 -17.12
N ARG A 37 2.20 16.52 -17.91
CA ARG A 37 3.12 17.26 -18.78
C ARG A 37 4.23 17.96 -18.01
N ASN A 38 3.92 18.56 -16.86
CA ASN A 38 4.91 19.27 -16.05
C ASN A 38 5.84 18.30 -15.30
N GLY A 39 5.32 17.15 -14.86
CA GLY A 39 6.14 16.07 -14.28
C GLY A 39 7.20 15.54 -15.25
N LEU A 40 6.91 15.53 -16.55
CA LEU A 40 7.85 15.17 -17.62
C LEU A 40 8.90 16.25 -17.93
N ARG A 41 8.65 17.50 -17.54
CA ARG A 41 9.56 18.64 -17.78
C ARG A 41 10.55 18.88 -16.65
N GLN A 42 10.28 18.39 -15.44
CA GLN A 42 11.06 18.72 -14.25
C GLN A 42 12.41 17.99 -14.14
N SER A 43 12.59 16.78 -14.70
CA SER A 43 13.92 16.14 -14.74
C SER A 43 14.04 15.07 -15.84
N ALA A 44 15.23 14.99 -16.45
CA ALA A 44 15.53 13.98 -17.49
C ALA A 44 15.37 12.55 -16.97
N GLY A 45 15.76 12.29 -15.70
CA GLY A 45 15.60 10.98 -15.06
C GLY A 45 14.13 10.59 -14.81
N ARG A 46 13.27 11.52 -14.38
CA ARG A 46 11.84 11.25 -14.18
C ARG A 46 11.12 11.03 -15.52
N ARG A 47 11.53 11.76 -16.55
CA ARG A 47 11.07 11.57 -17.93
C ARG A 47 11.48 10.20 -18.48
N ALA A 48 12.74 9.80 -18.30
CA ALA A 48 13.23 8.49 -18.72
C ALA A 48 12.48 7.36 -17.99
N ALA A 49 12.39 7.42 -16.66
CA ALA A 49 11.67 6.41 -15.87
C ALA A 49 10.18 6.31 -16.26
N TYR A 50 9.51 7.44 -16.48
CA TYR A 50 8.12 7.45 -16.96
C TYR A 50 8.00 6.84 -18.36
N LEU A 51 8.85 7.24 -19.31
CA LEU A 51 8.80 6.75 -20.68
C LEU A 51 9.10 5.26 -20.74
N THR A 52 10.12 4.79 -20.03
CA THR A 52 10.45 3.37 -19.90
C THR A 52 9.28 2.60 -19.28
N SER A 53 8.66 3.11 -18.21
CA SER A 53 7.49 2.46 -17.59
C SER A 53 6.31 2.38 -18.56
N VAL A 54 6.03 3.45 -19.31
CA VAL A 54 4.98 3.46 -20.35
C VAL A 54 5.28 2.42 -21.42
N VAL A 55 6.49 2.40 -21.96
CA VAL A 55 6.89 1.47 -23.02
C VAL A 55 6.79 0.02 -22.54
N VAL A 56 7.32 -0.30 -21.36
CA VAL A 56 7.25 -1.66 -20.79
C VAL A 56 5.81 -2.09 -20.56
N VAL A 57 4.97 -1.23 -19.97
CA VAL A 57 3.56 -1.53 -19.74
C VAL A 57 2.81 -1.72 -21.05
N LEU A 58 3.08 -0.89 -22.07
CA LEU A 58 2.45 -1.02 -23.38
C LEU A 58 2.90 -2.28 -24.12
N LEU A 59 4.18 -2.64 -24.07
CA LEU A 59 4.70 -3.89 -24.64
C LEU A 59 4.05 -5.10 -23.97
N PHE A 60 3.96 -5.10 -22.64
CA PHE A 60 3.29 -6.17 -21.90
C PHE A 60 1.79 -6.23 -22.22
N ALA A 61 1.11 -5.07 -22.33
CA ALA A 61 -0.29 -4.99 -22.74
C ALA A 61 -0.50 -5.55 -24.15
N ALA A 62 0.39 -5.21 -25.09
CA ALA A 62 0.34 -5.68 -26.47
C ALA A 62 0.57 -7.19 -26.55
N LEU A 63 1.55 -7.72 -25.81
CA LEU A 63 1.82 -9.16 -25.76
C LEU A 63 0.61 -9.93 -25.20
N GLN A 64 0.03 -9.45 -24.10
CA GLN A 64 -1.16 -10.06 -23.50
C GLN A 64 -2.38 -9.94 -24.41
N LEU A 65 -2.56 -8.80 -25.09
CA LEU A 65 -3.62 -8.62 -26.08
C LEU A 65 -3.49 -9.64 -27.22
N ILE A 66 -2.29 -9.78 -27.79
CA ILE A 66 -1.99 -10.75 -28.84
C ILE A 66 -2.25 -12.18 -28.34
N GLY A 67 -1.80 -12.51 -27.12
CA GLY A 67 -2.03 -13.82 -26.51
C GLY A 67 -3.52 -14.13 -26.34
N LEU A 68 -4.33 -13.16 -25.91
CA LEU A 68 -5.79 -13.31 -25.78
C LEU A 68 -6.48 -13.45 -27.15
N VAL A 69 -6.05 -12.68 -28.16
CA VAL A 69 -6.58 -12.82 -29.52
C VAL A 69 -6.20 -14.18 -30.12
N ALA A 70 -4.99 -14.68 -29.87
CA ALA A 70 -4.56 -16.01 -30.29
C ALA A 70 -5.31 -17.14 -29.57
N LEU A 71 -5.87 -16.86 -28.38
CA LEU A 71 -6.71 -17.78 -27.62
C LEU A 71 -8.11 -17.99 -28.23
N ARG A 72 -8.49 -17.15 -29.20
CA ARG A 72 -9.80 -17.22 -29.85
C ARG A 72 -10.01 -18.58 -30.52
N GLY A 73 -11.17 -19.19 -30.26
CA GLY A 73 -11.53 -20.51 -30.81
C GLY A 73 -10.99 -21.71 -29.99
N THR A 74 -10.29 -21.46 -28.89
CA THR A 74 -9.94 -22.52 -27.91
C THR A 74 -11.07 -22.73 -26.90
N ALA A 75 -11.21 -23.95 -26.38
CA ALA A 75 -12.25 -24.29 -25.40
C ALA A 75 -12.14 -23.49 -24.09
N HIS A 76 -10.92 -23.04 -23.73
CA HIS A 76 -10.65 -22.35 -22.46
C HIS A 76 -10.67 -20.82 -22.55
N ALA A 77 -11.02 -20.24 -23.70
CA ALA A 77 -11.00 -18.79 -23.91
C ALA A 77 -11.91 -18.04 -22.91
N ALA A 78 -13.10 -18.55 -22.64
CA ALA A 78 -14.03 -17.99 -21.66
C ALA A 78 -13.48 -18.06 -20.23
N THR A 79 -12.91 -19.21 -19.84
CA THR A 79 -12.33 -19.44 -18.50
C THR A 79 -11.17 -18.48 -18.23
N VAL A 80 -10.21 -18.38 -19.17
CA VAL A 80 -9.03 -17.54 -19.01
C VAL A 80 -9.40 -16.05 -18.92
N THR A 81 -10.33 -15.59 -19.75
CA THR A 81 -10.73 -14.17 -19.77
C THR A 81 -11.51 -13.76 -18.52
N VAL A 82 -12.43 -14.59 -18.03
CA VAL A 82 -13.16 -14.33 -16.78
C VAL A 82 -12.21 -14.28 -15.58
N LEU A 83 -11.27 -15.21 -15.48
CA LEU A 83 -10.25 -15.22 -14.42
C LEU A 83 -9.32 -14.01 -14.51
N LEU A 84 -8.87 -13.67 -15.71
CA LEU A 84 -8.02 -12.50 -15.94
C LEU A 84 -8.72 -11.21 -15.47
N VAL A 85 -10.00 -11.03 -15.80
CA VAL A 85 -10.75 -9.83 -15.36
C VAL A 85 -10.98 -9.82 -13.85
N ALA A 86 -11.22 -10.96 -13.23
CA ALA A 86 -11.33 -11.04 -11.77
C ALA A 86 -10.00 -10.67 -11.09
N VAL A 87 -8.88 -11.19 -11.58
CA VAL A 87 -7.52 -10.83 -11.11
C VAL A 87 -7.24 -9.35 -11.33
N LEU A 88 -7.63 -8.81 -12.48
CA LEU A 88 -7.48 -7.39 -12.79
C LEU A 88 -8.30 -6.51 -11.85
N ALA A 89 -9.56 -6.87 -11.59
CA ALA A 89 -10.43 -6.16 -10.65
C ALA A 89 -9.87 -6.19 -9.22
N LEU A 90 -9.35 -7.34 -8.80
CA LEU A 90 -8.67 -7.51 -7.52
C LEU A 90 -7.42 -6.63 -7.43
N GLY A 91 -6.61 -6.58 -8.50
CA GLY A 91 -5.47 -5.67 -8.60
C GLY A 91 -5.86 -4.20 -8.42
N TRP A 92 -6.96 -3.77 -9.07
CA TRP A 92 -7.50 -2.42 -8.91
C TRP A 92 -8.07 -2.11 -7.53
N ALA A 93 -8.66 -3.10 -6.85
CA ALA A 93 -9.12 -2.96 -5.47
C ALA A 93 -7.94 -2.87 -4.48
N VAL A 94 -6.89 -3.65 -4.71
CA VAL A 94 -5.75 -3.79 -3.79
C VAL A 94 -4.71 -2.67 -3.96
N MET A 95 -4.48 -2.19 -5.18
CA MET A 95 -3.43 -1.19 -5.48
C MET A 95 -3.55 0.10 -4.63
N PRO A 96 -4.73 0.71 -4.44
CA PRO A 96 -4.89 1.90 -3.60
C PRO A 96 -4.65 1.67 -2.10
N LEU A 97 -4.64 0.41 -1.65
CA LEU A 97 -4.35 0.06 -0.27
C LEU A 97 -2.84 0.09 0.01
N PHE A 98 -2.03 -0.36 -0.95
CA PHE A 98 -0.56 -0.28 -0.88
C PHE A 98 -0.02 1.11 -1.20
N PHE A 99 -0.67 1.81 -2.14
CA PHE A 99 -0.27 3.14 -2.59
C PHE A 99 -1.41 4.15 -2.41
N PRO A 100 -1.71 4.59 -1.16
CA PRO A 100 -2.76 5.58 -0.89
C PRO A 100 -2.62 6.91 -1.65
N GLY A 101 -1.46 7.16 -2.27
CA GLY A 101 -1.16 8.36 -3.07
C GLY A 101 -0.85 8.13 -4.56
N GLY A 102 -1.15 6.95 -5.12
CA GLY A 102 -0.72 6.57 -6.47
C GLY A 102 -1.27 7.44 -7.62
N ASP A 103 -2.44 8.05 -7.47
CA ASP A 103 -2.98 9.03 -8.43
C ASP A 103 -3.02 10.42 -7.77
N GLU A 104 -1.82 10.97 -7.58
CA GLU A 104 -1.48 12.22 -6.91
C GLU A 104 -2.08 13.47 -7.59
N THR A 105 -2.67 13.31 -8.77
CA THR A 105 -3.13 14.42 -9.59
C THR A 105 -4.41 15.07 -9.07
N LEU A 106 -5.26 14.33 -8.35
CA LEU A 106 -6.58 14.79 -7.91
C LEU A 106 -7.00 14.20 -6.56
N ASP A 107 -6.37 14.67 -5.50
CA ASP A 107 -6.73 14.33 -4.12
C ASP A 107 -8.03 15.06 -3.72
N PRO A 108 -9.14 14.34 -3.43
CA PRO A 108 -10.40 14.96 -3.06
C PRO A 108 -10.29 15.78 -1.76
N SER A 109 -9.37 15.45 -0.85
CA SER A 109 -9.16 16.19 0.40
C SER A 109 -8.69 17.64 0.14
N ARG A 110 -7.87 17.85 -0.90
CA ARG A 110 -7.39 19.16 -1.32
C ARG A 110 -8.45 19.98 -2.03
N LEU A 111 -9.46 19.31 -2.60
CA LEU A 111 -10.58 19.93 -3.29
C LEU A 111 -11.74 20.28 -2.33
N VAL A 112 -11.70 19.85 -1.07
CA VAL A 112 -12.70 20.18 -0.05
C VAL A 112 -12.69 21.66 0.33
N MET A 113 -11.54 22.33 0.21
CA MET A 113 -11.45 23.79 0.42
C MET A 113 -12.18 24.60 -0.65
N LEU A 114 -12.56 23.98 -1.78
CA LEU A 114 -13.34 24.60 -2.84
C LEU A 114 -14.83 24.26 -2.65
N PRO A 115 -15.77 25.20 -2.90
CA PRO A 115 -17.21 24.97 -2.76
C PRO A 115 -17.77 24.11 -3.91
N LEU A 116 -17.31 22.86 -4.01
CA LEU A 116 -17.68 21.92 -5.08
C LEU A 116 -18.78 20.97 -4.60
N ARG A 117 -19.80 20.77 -5.45
CA ARG A 117 -20.85 19.77 -5.19
C ARG A 117 -20.29 18.35 -5.38
N PRO A 118 -20.60 17.37 -4.49
CA PRO A 118 -20.06 16.01 -4.56
C PRO A 118 -20.35 15.25 -5.87
N ARG A 119 -21.55 15.43 -6.45
CA ARG A 119 -21.98 14.74 -7.68
C ARG A 119 -21.16 15.14 -8.92
N PRO A 120 -21.00 16.43 -9.25
CA PRO A 120 -20.07 16.87 -10.28
C PRO A 120 -18.62 16.44 -10.02
N LEU A 121 -18.18 16.45 -8.76
CA LEU A 121 -16.83 16.08 -8.39
C LEU A 121 -16.52 14.59 -8.68
N VAL A 122 -17.44 13.68 -8.34
CA VAL A 122 -17.31 12.24 -8.66
C VAL A 122 -17.16 12.02 -10.17
N ARG A 123 -17.98 12.69 -10.99
CA ARG A 123 -17.90 12.58 -12.46
C ARG A 123 -16.59 13.14 -13.00
N ALA A 124 -16.16 14.30 -12.49
CA ALA A 124 -14.91 14.93 -12.89
C ALA A 124 -13.68 14.08 -12.50
N LEU A 125 -13.69 13.51 -11.29
CA LEU A 125 -12.65 12.60 -10.81
C LEU A 125 -12.65 11.28 -11.60
N LEU A 126 -13.81 10.71 -11.93
CA LEU A 126 -13.91 9.50 -12.75
C LEU A 126 -13.35 9.74 -14.16
N ALA A 127 -13.76 10.82 -14.81
CA ALA A 127 -13.27 11.20 -16.13
C ALA A 127 -11.76 11.44 -16.14
N ALA A 128 -11.23 12.13 -15.12
CA ALA A 128 -9.80 12.31 -14.99
C ALA A 128 -9.08 10.99 -14.65
N SER A 129 -9.69 10.08 -13.89
CA SER A 129 -9.11 8.77 -13.56
C SER A 129 -8.89 7.90 -14.80
N LEU A 130 -9.76 8.03 -15.82
CA LEU A 130 -9.61 7.33 -17.09
C LEU A 130 -8.39 7.78 -17.91
N VAL A 131 -7.87 8.99 -17.63
CA VAL A 131 -6.66 9.51 -18.27
C VAL A 131 -5.45 9.01 -17.51
N GLY A 132 -4.84 7.90 -17.95
CA GLY A 132 -3.63 7.35 -17.33
C GLY A 132 -3.18 6.03 -17.94
N ILE A 133 -2.00 5.56 -17.54
CA ILE A 133 -1.40 4.30 -18.01
C ILE A 133 -2.24 3.09 -17.54
N GLY A 134 -2.70 3.09 -16.29
CA GLY A 134 -3.50 1.99 -15.72
C GLY A 134 -4.82 1.70 -16.45
N PRO A 135 -5.68 2.71 -16.70
CA PRO A 135 -6.89 2.52 -17.49
C PRO A 135 -6.61 2.09 -18.93
N LEU A 136 -5.54 2.60 -19.56
CA LEU A 136 -5.14 2.18 -20.91
C LEU A 136 -4.74 0.70 -20.93
N PHE A 137 -3.91 0.26 -19.98
CA PHE A 137 -3.55 -1.15 -19.81
C PHE A 137 -4.81 -2.03 -19.61
N THR A 138 -5.71 -1.59 -18.74
CA THR A 138 -6.98 -2.29 -18.45
C THR A 138 -7.86 -2.38 -19.69
N LEU A 139 -7.95 -1.31 -20.47
CA LEU A 139 -8.68 -1.28 -21.73
C LEU A 139 -8.12 -2.29 -22.73
N CYS A 140 -6.78 -2.38 -22.87
CA CYS A 140 -6.16 -3.37 -23.75
C CYS A 140 -6.49 -4.81 -23.33
N LEU A 141 -6.39 -5.13 -22.03
CA LEU A 141 -6.71 -6.47 -21.52
C LEU A 141 -8.19 -6.81 -21.72
N LEU A 142 -9.09 -5.88 -21.42
CA LEU A 142 -10.52 -6.09 -21.61
C LEU A 142 -10.89 -6.20 -23.10
N ALA A 143 -10.28 -5.40 -23.97
CA ALA A 143 -10.49 -5.48 -25.41
C ALA A 143 -10.02 -6.83 -25.97
N GLY A 144 -8.86 -7.33 -25.53
CA GLY A 144 -8.37 -8.66 -25.88
C GLY A 144 -9.29 -9.76 -25.37
N SER A 145 -9.80 -9.62 -24.16
CA SER A 145 -10.70 -10.59 -23.54
C SER A 145 -12.04 -10.68 -24.29
N VAL A 146 -12.60 -9.53 -24.65
CA VAL A 146 -13.81 -9.47 -25.47
C VAL A 146 -13.56 -10.02 -26.89
N ALA A 147 -12.40 -9.73 -27.48
CA ALA A 147 -12.04 -10.24 -28.81
C ALA A 147 -11.84 -11.77 -28.82
N ALA A 148 -11.36 -12.35 -27.71
CA ALA A 148 -11.18 -13.80 -27.56
C ALA A 148 -12.52 -14.56 -27.52
N VAL A 149 -13.57 -13.91 -27.00
CA VAL A 149 -14.84 -14.54 -26.63
C VAL A 149 -16.00 -14.16 -27.58
N ALA A 150 -15.92 -13.00 -28.25
CA ALA A 150 -16.99 -12.53 -29.11
C ALA A 150 -17.11 -13.37 -30.40
N HIS A 151 -18.23 -14.09 -30.51
CA HIS A 151 -18.64 -14.84 -31.69
C HIS A 151 -20.02 -14.36 -32.17
N GLY A 152 -20.09 -13.85 -33.40
CA GLY A 152 -21.34 -13.38 -34.01
C GLY A 152 -21.76 -11.94 -33.65
N PRO A 153 -22.74 -11.38 -34.38
CA PRO A 153 -23.10 -9.96 -34.31
C PRO A 153 -23.71 -9.55 -32.95
N ALA A 154 -24.43 -10.47 -32.29
CA ALA A 154 -24.99 -10.22 -30.96
C ALA A 154 -23.91 -10.06 -29.89
N ALA A 155 -22.85 -10.88 -29.94
CA ALA A 155 -21.71 -10.75 -29.04
C ALA A 155 -20.96 -9.43 -29.26
N TYR A 156 -20.79 -8.98 -30.52
CA TYR A 156 -20.18 -7.68 -30.82
C TYR A 156 -21.04 -6.49 -30.36
N ALA A 157 -22.37 -6.62 -30.38
CA ALA A 157 -23.26 -5.59 -29.83
C ALA A 157 -23.14 -5.50 -28.30
N VAL A 158 -22.98 -6.63 -27.61
CA VAL A 158 -22.81 -6.72 -26.15
C VAL A 158 -21.39 -6.37 -25.70
N ALA A 159 -20.39 -6.58 -26.55
CA ALA A 159 -18.97 -6.29 -26.33
C ALA A 159 -18.72 -4.83 -25.93
N VAL A 160 -19.34 -3.88 -26.64
CA VAL A 160 -19.15 -2.44 -26.39
C VAL A 160 -19.63 -2.03 -25.00
N PRO A 161 -20.90 -2.28 -24.59
CA PRO A 161 -21.35 -1.95 -23.25
C PRO A 161 -20.62 -2.75 -22.17
N ALA A 162 -20.28 -4.02 -22.42
CA ALA A 162 -19.47 -4.83 -21.50
C ALA A 162 -18.10 -4.21 -21.21
N LEU A 163 -17.38 -3.79 -22.26
CA LEU A 163 -16.07 -3.15 -22.15
C LEU A 163 -16.13 -1.87 -21.30
N VAL A 164 -17.13 -1.02 -21.58
CA VAL A 164 -17.34 0.24 -20.85
C VAL A 164 -17.68 -0.03 -19.38
N LEU A 165 -18.61 -0.94 -19.10
CA LEU A 165 -19.01 -1.28 -17.74
C LEU A 165 -17.86 -1.91 -16.93
N ALA A 166 -17.08 -2.81 -17.54
CA ALA A 166 -15.94 -3.43 -16.88
C ALA A 166 -14.85 -2.40 -16.55
N LEU A 167 -14.50 -1.52 -17.50
CA LEU A 167 -13.50 -0.48 -17.29
C LEU A 167 -13.94 0.51 -16.22
N LEU A 168 -15.16 1.04 -16.31
CA LEU A 168 -15.70 1.96 -15.32
C LEU A 168 -15.84 1.28 -13.95
N GLY A 169 -16.22 0.00 -13.92
CA GLY A 169 -16.29 -0.82 -12.72
C GLY A 169 -14.94 -0.92 -12.01
N CYS A 170 -13.86 -1.29 -12.72
CA CYS A 170 -12.51 -1.35 -12.18
C CYS A 170 -12.04 0.00 -11.61
N VAL A 171 -12.24 1.10 -12.35
CA VAL A 171 -11.82 2.43 -11.91
C VAL A 171 -12.65 2.92 -10.72
N ALA A 172 -13.97 2.71 -10.74
CA ALA A 172 -14.85 3.05 -9.63
C ALA A 172 -14.54 2.23 -8.37
N LEU A 173 -14.23 0.93 -8.54
CA LEU A 173 -13.79 0.05 -7.47
C LEU A 173 -12.51 0.58 -6.82
N ALA A 174 -11.50 0.93 -7.61
CA ALA A 174 -10.26 1.51 -7.08
C ALA A 174 -10.50 2.82 -6.29
N ARG A 175 -11.37 3.70 -6.81
CA ARG A 175 -11.69 4.98 -6.15
C ARG A 175 -12.53 4.82 -4.90
N THR A 176 -13.50 3.90 -4.89
CA THR A 176 -14.28 3.57 -3.69
C THR A 176 -13.40 3.00 -2.60
N VAL A 177 -12.50 2.07 -2.94
CA VAL A 177 -11.56 1.48 -1.98
C VAL A 177 -10.57 2.52 -1.47
N ALA A 178 -10.03 3.38 -2.34
CA ALA A 178 -9.17 4.49 -1.91
C ALA A 178 -9.90 5.44 -0.94
N ALA A 179 -11.13 5.84 -1.25
CA ALA A 179 -11.94 6.71 -0.39
C ALA A 179 -12.31 6.04 0.93
N ALA A 180 -12.60 4.73 0.91
CA ALA A 180 -12.85 3.94 2.11
C ALA A 180 -11.59 3.83 2.97
N ASN A 181 -10.43 3.57 2.37
CA ASN A 181 -9.13 3.48 3.03
C ASN A 181 -8.79 4.79 3.76
N VAL A 182 -8.97 5.93 3.09
CA VAL A 182 -8.82 7.27 3.69
C VAL A 182 -9.75 7.45 4.89
N ARG A 183 -11.03 7.07 4.77
CA ARG A 183 -11.99 7.15 5.90
C ARG A 183 -11.64 6.23 7.06
N LEU A 184 -11.10 5.05 6.77
CA LEU A 184 -10.65 4.08 7.75
C LEU A 184 -9.47 4.63 8.57
N LEU A 185 -8.55 5.32 7.90
CA LEU A 185 -7.39 5.93 8.53
C LEU A 185 -7.74 7.18 9.35
N THR A 186 -8.79 7.93 8.98
CA THR A 186 -9.22 9.14 9.71
C THR A 186 -10.25 8.89 10.81
N SER A 187 -10.97 7.75 10.81
CA SER A 187 -12.02 7.47 11.79
C SER A 187 -11.53 6.74 13.05
N ARG A 188 -12.01 7.15 14.23
CA ARG A 188 -11.72 6.49 15.52
C ARG A 188 -12.07 5.00 15.55
N ARG A 189 -13.11 4.57 14.80
CA ARG A 189 -13.55 3.16 14.62
C ARG A 189 -12.88 2.45 13.43
N GLY A 190 -12.23 3.18 12.53
CA GLY A 190 -11.52 2.59 11.40
C GLY A 190 -10.21 1.89 11.78
N ARG A 191 -9.71 2.13 13.00
CA ARG A 191 -8.54 1.44 13.59
C ARG A 191 -8.67 -0.08 13.68
N ASP A 192 -9.87 -0.61 13.90
CA ASP A 192 -10.11 -2.06 13.95
C ASP A 192 -10.33 -2.66 12.55
N LEU A 193 -10.69 -1.81 11.58
CA LEU A 193 -10.90 -2.19 10.19
C LEU A 193 -9.65 -2.00 9.30
N ALA A 194 -8.62 -1.30 9.79
CA ALA A 194 -7.29 -1.27 9.13
C ALA A 194 -6.64 -2.67 9.10
N VAL A 195 -6.92 -3.49 10.12
CA VAL A 195 -6.60 -4.93 10.13
C VAL A 195 -7.32 -5.63 8.98
N LEU A 196 -8.59 -5.27 8.73
CA LEU A 196 -9.39 -5.80 7.64
C LEU A 196 -8.82 -5.41 6.26
N SER A 197 -8.29 -4.19 6.10
CA SER A 197 -7.58 -3.81 4.88
C SER A 197 -6.28 -4.59 4.69
N GLY A 198 -5.48 -4.79 5.75
CA GLY A 198 -4.27 -5.61 5.68
C GLY A 198 -4.56 -7.07 5.34
N LEU A 199 -5.65 -7.62 5.89
CA LEU A 199 -6.15 -8.95 5.59
C LEU A 199 -6.65 -9.05 4.14
N LEU A 200 -7.45 -8.09 3.68
CA LEU A 200 -7.97 -8.05 2.30
C LEU A 200 -6.82 -7.92 1.28
N ILE A 201 -5.79 -7.15 1.62
CA ILE A 201 -4.55 -7.01 0.84
C ILE A 201 -3.83 -8.35 0.72
N ALA A 202 -3.61 -9.03 1.85
CA ALA A 202 -2.86 -10.28 1.88
C ALA A 202 -3.62 -11.40 1.17
N VAL A 203 -4.93 -11.51 1.39
CA VAL A 203 -5.82 -12.43 0.65
C VAL A 203 -5.81 -12.10 -0.83
N GLY A 204 -5.88 -10.82 -1.20
CA GLY A 204 -5.88 -10.38 -2.59
C GLY A 204 -4.58 -10.76 -3.32
N ALA A 205 -3.43 -10.45 -2.73
CA ALA A 205 -2.12 -10.81 -3.28
C ALA A 205 -1.96 -12.33 -3.43
N GLN A 206 -2.50 -13.10 -2.48
CA GLN A 206 -2.40 -14.55 -2.49
C GLN A 206 -3.33 -15.21 -3.50
N VAL A 207 -4.53 -14.67 -3.75
CA VAL A 207 -5.43 -15.13 -4.83
C VAL A 207 -4.77 -14.92 -6.20
N VAL A 208 -4.10 -13.78 -6.40
CA VAL A 208 -3.33 -13.52 -7.63
C VAL A 208 -2.17 -14.51 -7.76
N ASN A 209 -1.43 -14.76 -6.68
CA ASN A 209 -0.32 -15.71 -6.67
C ASN A 209 -0.79 -17.15 -6.94
N PHE A 210 -1.90 -17.56 -6.31
CA PHE A 210 -2.54 -18.86 -6.53
C PHE A 210 -2.99 -19.04 -7.99
N GLY A 211 -3.64 -18.02 -8.57
CA GLY A 211 -4.04 -18.02 -9.98
C GLY A 211 -2.84 -18.22 -10.91
N ALA A 212 -1.73 -17.52 -10.64
CA ALA A 212 -0.50 -17.65 -11.41
C ALA A 212 0.17 -19.03 -11.26
N GLN A 213 0.19 -19.60 -10.05
CA GLN A 213 0.81 -20.91 -9.79
C GLN A 213 0.00 -22.08 -10.37
N ARG A 214 -1.33 -22.02 -10.30
CA ARG A 214 -2.21 -23.06 -10.87
C ARG A 214 -2.17 -23.07 -12.39
N LEU A 215 -2.10 -21.89 -13.02
CA LEU A 215 -1.90 -21.77 -14.46
C LEU A 215 -0.60 -22.46 -14.93
N GLY A 216 0.44 -22.45 -14.10
CA GLY A 216 1.74 -23.04 -14.43
C GLY A 216 1.88 -24.54 -14.17
N SER A 217 1.00 -25.18 -13.39
CA SER A 217 1.24 -26.53 -12.84
C SER A 217 0.16 -27.58 -13.12
N ALA A 218 -1.11 -27.20 -13.34
CA ALA A 218 -2.22 -28.16 -13.36
C ALA A 218 -3.09 -28.15 -14.63
N GLY A 219 -2.71 -27.37 -15.67
CA GLY A 219 -3.58 -27.15 -16.82
C GLY A 219 -4.78 -26.24 -16.50
N LEU A 220 -5.65 -26.01 -17.49
CA LEU A 220 -6.77 -25.06 -17.38
C LEU A 220 -8.08 -25.71 -16.90
N ASP A 221 -8.23 -27.04 -17.03
CA ASP A 221 -9.48 -27.76 -16.73
C ASP A 221 -9.97 -27.65 -15.26
N PRO A 222 -9.11 -27.62 -14.23
CA PRO A 222 -9.57 -27.45 -12.84
C PRO A 222 -10.15 -26.06 -12.55
N LEU A 223 -9.99 -25.09 -13.46
CA LEU A 223 -10.38 -23.70 -13.25
C LEU A 223 -11.79 -23.37 -13.80
N ASP A 224 -12.37 -24.26 -14.59
CA ASP A 224 -13.70 -24.07 -15.19
C ASP A 224 -14.83 -23.90 -14.15
N PRO A 225 -14.89 -24.66 -13.03
CA PRO A 225 -15.90 -24.45 -12.00
C PRO A 225 -15.78 -23.08 -11.33
N VAL A 226 -14.54 -22.61 -11.15
CA VAL A 226 -14.24 -21.31 -10.54
C VAL A 226 -14.67 -20.18 -11.48
N ALA A 227 -14.37 -20.29 -12.77
CA ALA A 227 -14.83 -19.34 -13.79
C ALA A 227 -16.36 -19.33 -13.91
N GLY A 228 -17.01 -20.49 -13.77
CA GLY A 228 -18.48 -20.62 -13.76
C GLY A 228 -19.18 -19.83 -12.65
N VAL A 229 -18.52 -19.64 -11.51
CA VAL A 229 -18.99 -18.76 -10.42
C VAL A 229 -18.55 -17.31 -10.67
N LEU A 230 -17.29 -17.09 -11.06
CA LEU A 230 -16.72 -15.75 -11.24
C LEU A 230 -17.37 -14.96 -12.38
N ARG A 231 -17.93 -15.63 -13.40
CA ARG A 231 -18.71 -14.98 -14.47
C ARG A 231 -19.98 -14.27 -13.97
N TRP A 232 -20.39 -14.49 -12.73
CA TRP A 232 -21.50 -13.75 -12.11
C TRP A 232 -21.04 -12.60 -11.21
N VAL A 233 -19.72 -12.47 -10.98
CA VAL A 233 -19.13 -11.45 -10.11
C VAL A 233 -18.67 -10.25 -10.94
N PRO A 234 -19.20 -9.03 -10.69
CA PRO A 234 -18.73 -7.83 -11.36
C PRO A 234 -17.28 -7.48 -10.97
N PRO A 235 -16.43 -7.01 -11.90
CA PRO A 235 -16.68 -6.69 -13.30
C PRO A 235 -16.54 -7.87 -14.29
N ALA A 236 -16.14 -9.06 -13.83
CA ALA A 236 -15.98 -10.25 -14.68
C ALA A 236 -17.30 -10.68 -15.34
N SER A 237 -18.44 -10.38 -14.74
CA SER A 237 -19.76 -10.59 -15.34
C SER A 237 -20.00 -9.85 -16.65
N ALA A 238 -19.34 -8.71 -16.87
CA ALA A 238 -19.47 -8.00 -18.14
C ALA A 238 -18.86 -8.82 -19.31
N ILE A 239 -17.75 -9.51 -19.07
CA ILE A 239 -17.12 -10.37 -20.10
C ILE A 239 -17.90 -11.67 -20.29
N GLY A 240 -18.39 -12.27 -19.20
CA GLY A 240 -19.29 -13.44 -19.28
C GLY A 240 -20.54 -13.17 -20.12
N ALA A 241 -21.02 -11.92 -20.15
CA ALA A 241 -22.18 -11.54 -20.97
C ALA A 241 -21.89 -11.59 -22.47
N VAL A 242 -20.65 -11.29 -22.88
CA VAL A 242 -20.21 -11.37 -24.29
C VAL A 242 -20.18 -12.83 -24.74
N ASP A 243 -19.68 -13.72 -23.87
CA ASP A 243 -19.66 -15.18 -24.08
C ASP A 243 -21.10 -15.72 -24.25
N SER A 244 -21.94 -15.44 -23.26
CA SER A 244 -23.34 -15.88 -23.24
C SER A 244 -24.15 -15.34 -24.43
N ALA A 245 -23.82 -14.14 -24.93
CA ALA A 245 -24.45 -13.58 -26.12
C ALA A 245 -23.97 -14.23 -27.43
N GLY A 246 -22.72 -14.73 -27.46
CA GLY A 246 -22.18 -15.52 -28.56
C GLY A 246 -22.80 -16.91 -28.66
N ASP A 247 -23.10 -17.52 -27.52
CA ASP A 247 -23.78 -18.82 -27.42
C ASP A 247 -25.31 -18.75 -27.63
N GLY A 248 -25.86 -17.56 -27.88
CA GLY A 248 -27.30 -17.35 -28.06
C GLY A 248 -28.13 -17.31 -26.76
N ALA A 249 -27.48 -17.38 -25.59
CA ALA A 249 -28.11 -17.28 -24.28
C ALA A 249 -28.39 -15.83 -23.87
N TYR A 250 -29.23 -15.12 -24.62
CA TYR A 250 -29.50 -13.68 -24.44
C TYR A 250 -30.04 -13.31 -23.05
N GLY A 251 -30.81 -14.21 -22.42
CA GLY A 251 -31.31 -14.00 -21.06
C GLY A 251 -30.18 -13.94 -20.01
N ALA A 252 -29.21 -14.86 -20.10
CA ALA A 252 -28.05 -14.87 -19.22
C ALA A 252 -27.15 -13.64 -19.46
N ALA A 253 -26.92 -13.28 -20.72
CA ALA A 253 -26.16 -12.09 -21.09
C ALA A 253 -26.78 -10.80 -20.51
N ALA A 254 -28.10 -10.65 -20.59
CA ALA A 254 -28.82 -9.51 -20.03
C ALA A 254 -28.69 -9.42 -18.50
N ILE A 255 -28.79 -10.55 -17.79
CA ILE A 255 -28.63 -10.59 -16.32
C ILE A 255 -27.19 -10.21 -15.94
N GLN A 256 -26.19 -10.76 -16.62
CA GLN A 256 -24.77 -10.52 -16.32
C GLN A 256 -24.35 -9.06 -16.59
N LEU A 257 -24.86 -8.45 -17.68
CA LEU A 257 -24.72 -7.01 -17.93
C LEU A 257 -25.44 -6.18 -16.86
N GLY A 258 -26.66 -6.59 -16.47
CA GLY A 258 -27.43 -5.96 -15.41
C GLY A 258 -26.70 -5.95 -14.07
N LEU A 259 -26.07 -7.07 -13.70
CA LEU A 259 -25.23 -7.18 -12.50
C LEU A 259 -24.02 -6.24 -12.56
N ALA A 260 -23.35 -6.16 -13.71
CA ALA A 260 -22.22 -5.24 -13.90
C ALA A 260 -22.65 -3.77 -13.73
N LEU A 261 -23.79 -3.40 -14.32
CA LEU A 261 -24.35 -2.06 -14.20
C LEU A 261 -24.77 -1.73 -12.75
N LEU A 262 -25.47 -2.65 -12.07
CA LEU A 262 -25.89 -2.47 -10.68
C LEU A 262 -24.69 -2.30 -9.75
N ALA A 263 -23.64 -3.11 -9.92
CA ALA A 263 -22.41 -2.98 -9.15
C ALA A 263 -21.72 -1.63 -9.39
N LEU A 264 -21.63 -1.17 -10.65
CA LEU A 264 -21.08 0.15 -10.95
C LEU A 264 -21.88 1.27 -10.26
N LEU A 265 -23.20 1.24 -10.33
CA LEU A 265 -24.07 2.23 -9.67
C LEU A 265 -23.91 2.19 -8.14
N ALA A 266 -23.83 1.00 -7.55
CA ALA A 266 -23.59 0.82 -6.12
C ALA A 266 -22.23 1.39 -5.69
N LEU A 267 -21.17 1.12 -6.47
CA LEU A 267 -19.83 1.67 -6.24
C LEU A 267 -19.84 3.20 -6.32
N LEU A 268 -20.42 3.78 -7.38
CA LEU A 268 -20.53 5.23 -7.52
C LEU A 268 -21.32 5.86 -6.36
N GLY A 269 -22.41 5.22 -5.93
CA GLY A 269 -23.20 5.65 -4.77
C GLY A 269 -22.42 5.58 -3.46
N ALA A 270 -21.67 4.50 -3.23
CA ALA A 270 -20.82 4.33 -2.05
C ALA A 270 -19.67 5.36 -2.02
N TRP A 271 -19.07 5.64 -3.19
CA TRP A 271 -18.04 6.66 -3.34
C TRP A 271 -18.58 8.04 -3.03
N GLN A 272 -19.72 8.41 -3.63
CA GLN A 272 -20.38 9.68 -3.39
C GLN A 272 -20.70 9.88 -1.90
N ARG A 273 -21.29 8.86 -1.24
CA ARG A 273 -21.57 8.90 0.21
C ARG A 273 -20.31 9.07 1.03
N SER A 274 -19.24 8.39 0.67
CA SER A 274 -17.95 8.50 1.36
C SER A 274 -17.34 9.90 1.21
N LEU A 275 -17.38 10.48 0.01
CA LEU A 275 -16.93 11.85 -0.24
C LEU A 275 -17.78 12.89 0.48
N THR A 276 -19.13 12.78 0.43
CA THR A 276 -20.01 13.70 1.16
C THR A 276 -19.68 13.68 2.64
N ARG A 277 -19.53 12.50 3.25
CA ARG A 277 -19.14 12.39 4.66
C ARG A 277 -17.75 12.96 4.94
N LEU A 278 -16.77 12.79 4.05
CA LEU A 278 -15.45 13.39 4.20
C LEU A 278 -15.49 14.91 4.13
N MET A 279 -16.36 15.48 3.30
CA MET A 279 -16.50 16.93 3.13
C MET A 279 -17.34 17.59 4.23
N THR A 280 -18.25 16.85 4.88
CA THR A 280 -19.17 17.38 5.89
C THR A 280 -18.82 16.98 7.32
N SER A 281 -17.90 16.04 7.54
CA SER A 281 -17.48 15.67 8.90
C SER A 281 -16.34 16.60 9.34
N PRO A 282 -16.42 17.21 10.53
CA PRO A 282 -15.30 17.97 11.07
C PRO A 282 -14.08 17.06 11.21
N ASP A 283 -12.90 17.55 10.83
CA ASP A 283 -11.64 16.87 11.07
C ASP A 283 -11.49 16.61 12.57
N GLY A 284 -11.49 15.34 12.95
CA GLY A 284 -11.41 14.93 14.36
C GLY A 284 -10.07 15.25 15.02
N SER A 285 -9.10 15.81 14.27
CA SER A 285 -7.83 16.33 14.80
C SER A 285 -7.91 17.80 15.24
N THR A 286 -8.83 18.59 14.68
CA THR A 286 -8.99 20.03 15.02
C THR A 286 -9.88 20.24 16.23
N LEU A 287 -10.70 19.26 16.60
CA LEU A 287 -11.40 19.23 17.88
C LEU A 287 -10.39 18.90 18.99
N GLN A 288 -9.62 19.92 19.37
CA GLN A 288 -8.99 20.00 20.68
C GLN A 288 -10.10 19.74 21.72
N PRO A 289 -9.89 18.83 22.68
CA PRO A 289 -10.84 18.66 23.76
C PRO A 289 -10.84 19.95 24.59
N ALA A 290 -11.83 20.82 24.36
CA ALA A 290 -12.26 21.77 25.37
C ALA A 290 -12.74 20.92 26.57
N GLY A 291 -11.92 20.84 27.62
CA GLY A 291 -12.27 20.13 28.85
C GLY A 291 -11.48 18.85 29.15
N ALA A 292 -10.22 18.72 28.72
CA ALA A 292 -9.29 17.77 29.33
C ALA A 292 -8.20 18.49 30.12
N ASP A 293 -8.62 19.42 30.97
CA ASP A 293 -7.83 19.88 32.10
C ASP A 293 -7.78 18.73 33.14
N ARG A 294 -7.06 17.66 32.79
CA ARG A 294 -6.67 16.65 33.78
C ARG A 294 -5.29 17.03 34.24
N GLY A 295 -5.24 17.76 35.34
CA GLY A 295 -4.09 17.79 36.22
C GLY A 295 -3.62 16.36 36.46
N ARG A 296 -2.54 15.99 35.77
CA ARG A 296 -1.80 14.74 35.99
C ARG A 296 -0.33 15.09 36.07
N THR A 297 0.02 15.74 37.17
CA THR A 297 1.28 15.46 37.87
C THR A 297 1.26 13.98 38.26
N GLY A 298 1.66 13.11 37.34
CA GLY A 298 1.53 11.66 37.52
C GLY A 298 2.77 10.93 37.04
N ARG A 299 3.61 10.52 38.00
CA ARG A 299 4.67 9.51 37.87
C ARG A 299 4.21 8.39 36.92
N SER A 300 5.10 7.92 36.04
CA SER A 300 4.86 6.87 35.04
C SER A 300 3.95 5.75 35.56
N ALA A 301 2.67 5.77 35.16
CA ALA A 301 1.68 4.81 35.61
C ALA A 301 1.50 3.69 34.57
N GLY A 302 1.74 2.44 34.98
CA GLY A 302 1.49 1.22 34.19
C GLY A 302 2.75 0.47 33.74
N LEU A 303 2.66 -0.20 32.59
CA LEU A 303 3.74 -0.99 31.94
C LEU A 303 5.02 -0.18 31.67
N ALA A 304 4.94 1.16 31.67
CA ALA A 304 6.09 2.04 31.57
C ALA A 304 7.09 1.88 32.74
N ARG A 305 6.67 1.29 33.87
CA ARG A 305 7.56 0.95 34.99
C ARG A 305 8.48 -0.25 34.71
N LEU A 306 8.18 -1.08 33.72
CA LEU A 306 9.01 -2.20 33.29
C LEU A 306 10.15 -1.76 32.35
N LEU A 307 10.13 -0.51 31.89
CA LEU A 307 11.16 0.02 31.00
C LEU A 307 12.43 0.37 31.80
N PRO A 308 13.62 0.24 31.18
CA PRO A 308 14.89 0.59 31.84
C PRO A 308 14.90 2.03 32.36
N ALA A 309 15.49 2.28 33.52
CA ALA A 309 15.63 3.65 34.03
C ALA A 309 16.53 4.53 33.12
N GLY A 310 16.34 5.85 33.18
CA GLY A 310 17.14 6.83 32.46
C GLY A 310 16.72 7.03 31.00
N ARG A 311 17.66 7.53 30.18
CA ARG A 311 17.41 7.96 28.80
C ARG A 311 16.86 6.85 27.90
N THR A 312 17.32 5.61 28.09
CA THR A 312 16.86 4.49 27.25
C THR A 312 15.37 4.21 27.46
N GLY A 313 14.87 4.20 28.69
CA GLY A 313 13.45 3.99 28.96
C GLY A 313 12.57 5.11 28.44
N THR A 314 13.01 6.37 28.56
CA THR A 314 12.21 7.52 28.09
C THR A 314 12.06 7.52 26.56
N VAL A 315 13.13 7.18 25.84
CA VAL A 315 13.10 7.04 24.37
C VAL A 315 12.25 5.84 23.97
N MET A 316 12.40 4.69 24.66
CA MET A 316 11.55 3.52 24.41
C MET A 316 10.08 3.86 24.61
N GLU A 317 9.74 4.49 25.74
CA GLU A 317 8.36 4.86 26.03
C GLU A 317 7.78 5.79 24.97
N ARG A 318 8.55 6.79 24.52
CA ARG A 318 8.13 7.66 23.41
C ARG A 318 7.85 6.86 22.14
N SER A 319 8.77 5.99 21.73
CA SER A 319 8.61 5.15 20.54
C SER A 319 7.38 4.25 20.64
N LEU A 320 7.16 3.57 21.78
CA LEU A 320 5.96 2.74 21.99
C LEU A 320 4.67 3.58 21.97
N ARG A 321 4.69 4.80 22.53
CA ARG A 321 3.53 5.70 22.46
C ARG A 321 3.22 6.10 21.02
N TYR A 322 4.21 6.31 20.15
CA TYR A 322 3.96 6.57 18.72
C TYR A 322 3.29 5.40 18.02
N VAL A 323 3.73 4.16 18.29
CA VAL A 323 3.05 2.95 17.76
C VAL A 323 1.57 2.93 18.07
N TRP A 324 1.16 3.44 19.25
CA TRP A 324 -0.25 3.43 19.65
C TRP A 324 -1.03 4.69 19.29
N ARG A 325 -0.40 5.87 19.40
CA ARG A 325 -1.06 7.18 19.30
C ARG A 325 -0.95 7.81 17.93
N ASP A 326 0.12 7.56 17.17
CA ASP A 326 0.24 8.09 15.82
C ASP A 326 -0.47 7.16 14.81
N PRO A 327 -1.51 7.63 14.10
CA PRO A 327 -2.25 6.80 13.14
C PRO A 327 -1.38 6.22 12.03
N LYS A 328 -0.38 6.95 11.54
CA LYS A 328 0.49 6.49 10.44
C LYS A 328 1.42 5.38 10.90
N THR A 329 2.12 5.61 12.01
CA THR A 329 2.96 4.59 12.63
C THR A 329 2.13 3.37 12.99
N LYS A 330 0.95 3.54 13.60
CA LYS A 330 0.05 2.42 13.93
C LYS A 330 -0.36 1.62 12.68
N ALA A 331 -0.79 2.29 11.62
CA ALA A 331 -1.20 1.62 10.38
C ALA A 331 -0.04 0.84 9.75
N ALA A 332 1.17 1.39 9.72
CA ALA A 332 2.36 0.69 9.24
C ALA A 332 2.65 -0.57 10.05
N TRP A 333 2.62 -0.48 11.38
CA TRP A 333 2.81 -1.63 12.27
C TRP A 333 1.75 -2.70 12.11
N VAL A 334 0.46 -2.32 12.07
CA VAL A 334 -0.65 -3.26 11.88
C VAL A 334 -0.53 -3.97 10.53
N THR A 335 -0.16 -3.23 9.47
CA THR A 335 0.03 -3.81 8.14
C THR A 335 1.18 -4.80 8.13
N SER A 336 2.33 -4.45 8.70
CA SER A 336 3.50 -5.34 8.78
C SER A 336 3.23 -6.59 9.63
N LEU A 337 2.48 -6.47 10.72
CA LEU A 337 2.01 -7.60 11.51
C LEU A 337 1.04 -8.46 10.70
N ALA A 338 -0.02 -7.89 10.12
CA ALA A 338 -1.01 -8.67 9.38
C ALA A 338 -0.37 -9.45 8.21
N ILE A 339 0.39 -8.76 7.36
CA ILE A 339 1.04 -9.39 6.20
C ILE A 339 2.11 -10.40 6.66
N GLY A 340 2.89 -10.06 7.68
CA GLY A 340 3.91 -10.93 8.24
C GLY A 340 3.35 -12.23 8.84
N LEU A 341 2.09 -12.25 9.28
CA LEU A 341 1.41 -13.45 9.78
C LEU A 341 0.76 -14.25 8.65
N ILE A 342 0.03 -13.55 7.77
CA ILE A 342 -0.82 -14.20 6.77
C ILE A 342 0.02 -14.93 5.72
N VAL A 343 1.10 -14.31 5.22
CA VAL A 343 1.90 -14.88 4.14
C VAL A 343 2.50 -16.25 4.53
N PRO A 344 3.20 -16.39 5.69
CA PRO A 344 3.77 -17.69 6.07
C PRO A 344 2.72 -18.75 6.39
N LEU A 345 1.69 -18.43 7.18
CA LEU A 345 0.66 -19.39 7.60
C LEU A 345 -0.16 -19.91 6.41
N PHE A 346 -0.52 -19.03 5.50
CA PHE A 346 -1.35 -19.41 4.36
C PHE A 346 -0.56 -20.22 3.33
N ASN A 347 0.73 -19.96 3.17
CA ASN A 347 1.60 -20.83 2.37
C ASN A 347 1.76 -22.21 3.02
N ALA A 348 1.94 -22.27 4.34
CA ALA A 348 1.97 -23.54 5.07
C ALA A 348 0.69 -24.36 4.88
N LEU A 349 -0.48 -23.72 4.98
CA LEU A 349 -1.78 -24.36 4.77
C LEU A 349 -2.00 -24.91 3.35
N GLN A 350 -1.36 -24.32 2.33
CA GLN A 350 -1.49 -24.76 0.94
C GLN A 350 -0.62 -25.97 0.59
N GLY A 351 0.23 -26.46 1.49
CA GLY A 351 1.18 -27.54 1.21
C GLY A 351 2.37 -27.13 0.34
N THR A 352 2.40 -25.88 -0.17
CA THR A 352 3.54 -25.28 -0.90
C THR A 352 4.49 -24.51 0.03
N GLY A 353 4.17 -24.44 1.32
CA GLY A 353 4.88 -23.61 2.29
C GLY A 353 6.17 -24.23 2.80
N SER A 354 7.29 -23.59 2.48
CA SER A 354 8.56 -23.80 3.18
C SER A 354 8.53 -23.13 4.56
N LEU A 355 9.03 -23.80 5.60
CA LEU A 355 9.10 -23.23 6.95
C LEU A 355 9.91 -21.91 6.98
N TYR A 356 10.89 -21.76 6.07
CA TYR A 356 11.70 -20.56 5.91
C TYR A 356 10.90 -19.31 5.52
N PHE A 357 9.66 -19.46 5.00
CA PHE A 357 8.78 -18.30 4.78
C PHE A 357 8.43 -17.58 6.09
N ALA A 358 8.52 -18.23 7.26
CA ALA A 358 8.34 -17.56 8.54
C ALA A 358 9.34 -16.41 8.78
N CYS A 359 10.54 -16.46 8.18
CA CYS A 359 11.52 -15.37 8.23
C CYS A 359 10.97 -14.06 7.61
N PHE A 360 9.98 -14.15 6.73
CA PHE A 360 9.31 -12.99 6.13
C PHE A 360 8.67 -12.09 7.18
N ALA A 361 8.15 -12.67 8.28
CA ALA A 361 7.58 -11.92 9.40
C ALA A 361 8.62 -11.01 10.07
N ALA A 362 9.84 -11.54 10.27
CA ALA A 362 10.97 -10.78 10.82
C ALA A 362 11.42 -9.67 9.86
N GLY A 363 11.45 -9.93 8.55
CA GLY A 363 11.76 -8.92 7.54
C GLY A 363 10.76 -7.77 7.51
N MET A 364 9.45 -8.08 7.47
CA MET A 364 8.38 -7.08 7.45
C MET A 364 8.42 -6.14 8.66
N LEU A 365 8.67 -6.68 9.85
CA LEU A 365 8.82 -5.88 11.05
C LEU A 365 10.18 -5.17 11.14
N GLY A 366 11.24 -5.75 10.57
CA GLY A 366 12.55 -5.14 10.46
C GLY A 366 12.54 -3.83 9.66
N ILE A 367 11.65 -3.73 8.65
CA ILE A 367 11.44 -2.50 7.86
C ILE A 367 11.04 -1.31 8.76
N GLN A 368 10.42 -1.55 9.91
CA GLN A 368 10.03 -0.48 10.83
C GLN A 368 11.23 0.29 11.40
N MET A 369 12.46 -0.27 11.36
CA MET A 369 13.69 0.40 11.77
C MET A 369 14.20 1.43 10.73
N TYR A 370 13.63 1.45 9.53
CA TYR A 370 14.03 2.42 8.52
C TYR A 370 13.37 3.78 8.76
N ASN A 371 14.15 4.83 8.53
CA ASN A 371 13.73 6.22 8.69
C ASN A 371 13.20 6.59 10.09
N GLN A 372 13.90 6.14 11.14
CA GLN A 372 13.51 6.39 12.53
C GLN A 372 13.39 7.88 12.89
N PHE A 373 14.23 8.73 12.31
CA PHE A 373 14.18 10.18 12.55
C PHE A 373 13.05 10.85 11.77
N GLY A 374 12.69 10.33 10.59
CA GLY A 374 11.57 10.84 9.82
C GLY A 374 10.21 10.56 10.50
N GLN A 375 10.11 9.49 11.30
CA GLN A 375 8.93 9.22 12.14
C GLN A 375 8.69 10.30 13.19
N ASP A 376 9.76 10.96 13.67
CA ASP A 376 9.64 12.09 14.59
C ASP A 376 9.26 13.40 13.87
N THR A 377 9.31 13.45 12.54
CA THR A 377 9.00 14.62 11.71
C THR A 377 9.70 15.89 12.19
N SER A 378 9.05 17.06 12.18
CA SER A 378 9.60 18.31 12.69
C SER A 378 9.94 18.23 14.19
N ALA A 379 9.22 17.44 14.98
CA ALA A 379 9.45 17.29 16.43
C ALA A 379 10.82 16.66 16.77
N PHE A 380 11.56 16.15 15.77
CA PHE A 380 12.93 15.67 15.94
C PHE A 380 13.87 16.72 16.54
N TRP A 381 13.59 18.03 16.40
CA TRP A 381 14.42 19.09 17.01
C TRP A 381 14.60 18.91 18.52
N MET A 382 13.56 18.46 19.24
CA MET A 382 13.64 18.18 20.69
C MET A 382 14.60 17.05 21.00
N VAL A 383 14.66 16.03 20.13
CA VAL A 383 15.57 14.90 20.27
C VAL A 383 17.00 15.34 19.95
N ALA A 384 17.16 16.11 18.88
CA ALA A 384 18.44 16.62 18.44
C ALA A 384 19.15 17.42 19.55
N LEU A 385 18.42 18.28 20.27
CA LEU A 385 18.97 19.06 21.39
C LEU A 385 19.52 18.20 22.54
N THR A 386 19.09 16.95 22.66
CA THR A 386 19.56 16.05 23.71
C THR A 386 20.78 15.23 23.29
N ILE A 387 21.24 15.31 22.03
CA ILE A 387 22.36 14.52 21.51
C ILE A 387 23.56 15.46 21.37
N SER A 388 24.46 15.44 22.34
CA SER A 388 25.71 16.23 22.31
C SER A 388 26.93 15.38 21.98
N SER A 389 26.85 14.06 22.14
CA SER A 389 27.96 13.14 21.88
C SER A 389 27.58 11.92 21.05
N THR A 390 28.58 11.23 20.51
CA THR A 390 28.41 9.93 19.83
C THR A 390 27.82 8.87 20.75
N ARG A 391 28.09 8.96 22.06
CA ARG A 391 27.51 8.09 23.09
C ARG A 391 26.02 8.32 23.22
N ASP A 392 25.56 9.57 23.21
CA ASP A 392 24.13 9.89 23.31
C ASP A 392 23.37 9.44 22.07
N ALA A 393 23.96 9.62 20.89
CA ALA A 393 23.41 9.11 19.63
C ALA A 393 23.30 7.57 19.65
N TYR A 394 24.30 6.87 20.19
CA TYR A 394 24.24 5.42 20.36
C TYR A 394 23.12 5.00 21.32
N VAL A 395 22.98 5.69 22.46
CA VAL A 395 21.92 5.39 23.43
C VAL A 395 20.53 5.64 22.84
N GLU A 396 20.36 6.70 22.05
CA GLU A 396 19.13 6.99 21.30
C GLU A 396 18.78 5.87 20.31
N LEU A 397 19.72 5.50 19.43
CA LEU A 397 19.51 4.45 18.44
C LEU A 397 19.24 3.09 19.09
N ARG A 398 19.99 2.75 20.15
CA ARG A 398 19.80 1.54 20.94
C ARG A 398 18.41 1.49 21.55
N ALA A 399 17.94 2.59 22.13
CA ALA A 399 16.62 2.65 22.74
C ALA A 399 15.49 2.44 21.72
N ARG A 400 15.61 3.02 20.52
CA ARG A 400 14.67 2.78 19.41
C ARG A 400 14.68 1.33 18.94
N ALA A 401 15.88 0.74 18.78
CA ALA A 401 16.03 -0.67 18.43
C ALA A 401 15.40 -1.59 19.50
N LEU A 402 15.60 -1.29 20.79
CA LEU A 402 15.00 -2.06 21.88
C LEU A 402 13.47 -1.92 21.90
N ALA A 403 12.93 -0.72 21.65
CA ALA A 403 11.49 -0.51 21.54
C ALA A 403 10.86 -1.36 20.44
N LEU A 404 11.55 -1.48 19.30
CA LEU A 404 11.15 -2.37 18.21
C LEU A 404 11.23 -3.84 18.66
N LEU A 405 12.38 -4.27 19.20
CA LEU A 405 12.63 -5.66 19.60
C LEU A 405 11.61 -6.21 20.60
N VAL A 406 11.11 -5.39 21.53
CA VAL A 406 10.07 -5.79 22.49
C VAL A 406 8.80 -6.31 21.80
N ILE A 407 8.50 -5.85 20.59
CA ILE A 407 7.36 -6.30 19.79
C ILE A 407 7.80 -7.33 18.74
N THR A 408 8.88 -7.03 18.01
CA THR A 408 9.27 -7.81 16.83
C THR A 408 9.84 -9.18 17.17
N LEU A 409 10.59 -9.30 18.26
CA LEU A 409 11.21 -10.55 18.68
C LEU A 409 10.18 -11.62 19.12
N PRO A 410 9.24 -11.34 20.06
CA PRO A 410 8.23 -12.32 20.43
C PRO A 410 7.27 -12.62 19.27
N TYR A 411 6.98 -11.64 18.43
CA TYR A 411 6.14 -11.83 17.27
C TYR A 411 6.78 -12.76 16.22
N ALA A 412 8.05 -12.54 15.88
CA ALA A 412 8.77 -13.41 14.95
C ALA A 412 8.79 -14.85 15.46
N ALA A 413 9.07 -15.04 16.75
CA ALA A 413 9.01 -16.36 17.37
C ALA A 413 7.61 -17.00 17.29
N LEU A 414 6.56 -16.23 17.59
CA LEU A 414 5.17 -16.69 17.50
C LEU A 414 4.83 -17.16 16.08
N VAL A 415 5.18 -16.38 15.05
CA VAL A 415 4.89 -16.73 13.65
C VAL A 415 5.67 -17.97 13.23
N THR A 416 6.95 -18.08 13.60
CA THR A 416 7.74 -19.27 13.28
C THR A 416 7.19 -20.53 13.96
N VAL A 417 6.82 -20.45 15.24
CA VAL A 417 6.20 -21.57 15.96
C VAL A 417 4.84 -21.94 15.35
N ALA A 418 3.99 -20.97 15.04
CA ALA A 418 2.69 -21.21 14.41
C ALA A 418 2.83 -21.85 13.02
N THR A 419 3.77 -21.36 12.22
CA THR A 419 4.07 -21.95 10.89
C THR A 419 4.59 -23.37 11.04
N THR A 420 5.46 -23.63 12.03
CA THR A 420 5.97 -24.98 12.32
C THR A 420 4.87 -25.93 12.74
N ALA A 421 3.96 -25.49 13.61
CA ALA A 421 2.84 -26.29 14.08
C ALA A 421 1.89 -26.71 12.93
N LEU A 422 1.75 -25.87 11.91
CA LEU A 422 0.94 -26.18 10.72
C LEU A 422 1.64 -27.15 9.76
N ILE A 423 2.97 -27.02 9.59
CA ILE A 423 3.76 -27.88 8.69
C ILE A 423 4.04 -29.25 9.34
N GLY A 424 4.18 -29.29 10.67
CA GLY A 424 4.49 -30.50 11.44
C GLY A 424 5.99 -30.80 11.62
N ASP A 425 6.88 -30.00 11.03
CA ASP A 425 8.33 -30.21 11.10
C ASP A 425 8.99 -29.47 12.28
N TRP A 426 8.85 -30.04 13.47
CA TRP A 426 9.42 -29.47 14.70
C TRP A 426 10.95 -29.51 14.76
N HIS A 427 11.60 -30.35 13.95
CA HIS A 427 13.07 -30.46 13.93
C HIS A 427 13.72 -29.22 13.30
N ALA A 428 13.07 -28.62 12.31
CA ALA A 428 13.56 -27.40 11.65
C ALA A 428 13.31 -26.11 12.46
N LEU A 429 12.51 -26.15 13.54
CA LEU A 429 12.14 -24.97 14.33
C LEU A 429 13.35 -24.14 14.83
N PRO A 430 14.37 -24.74 15.49
CA PRO A 430 15.51 -23.97 16.00
C PRO A 430 16.32 -23.31 14.88
N GLN A 431 16.39 -23.99 13.73
CA GLN A 431 17.10 -23.52 12.55
C GLN A 431 16.45 -22.24 11.98
N VAL A 432 15.13 -22.26 11.81
CA VAL A 432 14.37 -21.14 11.25
C VAL A 432 14.26 -19.97 12.23
N LEU A 433 14.12 -20.23 13.53
CA LEU A 433 14.18 -19.17 14.55
C LEU A 433 15.55 -18.49 14.58
N GLY A 434 16.64 -19.26 14.56
CA GLY A 434 18.00 -18.73 14.52
C GLY A 434 18.24 -17.83 13.30
N LEU A 435 17.80 -18.28 12.13
CA LEU A 435 17.85 -17.49 10.89
C LEU A 435 16.99 -16.22 10.98
N SER A 436 15.77 -16.32 11.54
CA SER A 436 14.85 -15.19 11.71
C SER A 436 15.45 -14.11 12.62
N PHE A 437 16.09 -14.50 13.72
CA PHE A 437 16.76 -13.57 14.63
C PHE A 437 18.03 -12.96 14.04
N ALA A 438 18.79 -13.72 13.25
CA ALA A 438 19.90 -13.18 12.47
C ALA A 438 19.42 -12.10 11.48
N LEU A 439 18.33 -12.37 10.77
CA LEU A 439 17.70 -11.43 9.83
C LEU A 439 17.18 -10.17 10.51
N LEU A 440 16.51 -10.32 11.66
CA LEU A 440 16.05 -9.20 12.45
C LEU A 440 17.22 -8.32 12.92
N GLY A 441 18.32 -8.93 13.39
CA GLY A 441 19.53 -8.21 13.78
C GLY A 441 20.19 -7.45 12.62
N ALA A 442 20.27 -8.07 11.44
CA ALA A 442 20.79 -7.44 10.24
C ALA A 442 19.91 -6.25 9.79
N MET A 443 18.58 -6.42 9.81
CA MET A 443 17.60 -5.36 9.53
C MET A 443 17.72 -4.17 10.50
N LEU A 444 17.97 -4.43 11.78
CA LEU A 444 18.18 -3.37 12.76
C LEU A 444 19.46 -2.57 12.46
N ALA A 445 20.54 -3.26 12.08
CA ALA A 445 21.81 -2.65 11.72
C ALA A 445 21.70 -1.77 10.46
N THR A 446 21.11 -2.32 9.40
CA THR A 446 20.92 -1.59 8.12
C THR A 446 19.90 -0.46 8.27
N GLY A 447 18.83 -0.65 9.04
CA GLY A 447 17.85 0.39 9.34
C GLY A 447 18.44 1.56 10.11
N ALA A 448 19.31 1.31 11.11
CA ALA A 448 20.02 2.35 11.85
C ALA A 448 20.95 3.17 10.94
N TRP A 449 21.71 2.49 10.08
CA TRP A 449 22.59 3.13 9.09
C TRP A 449 21.81 3.95 8.06
N SER A 450 20.74 3.37 7.51
CA SER A 450 19.91 4.00 6.50
C SER A 450 19.19 5.22 7.06
N SER A 451 18.71 5.14 8.31
CA SER A 451 18.10 6.28 9.02
C SER A 451 19.09 7.45 9.20
N ALA A 452 20.38 7.18 9.40
CA ALA A 452 21.39 8.22 9.57
C ALA A 452 21.89 8.81 8.22
N LEU A 453 21.95 8.00 7.17
CA LEU A 453 22.50 8.39 5.87
C LEU A 453 21.45 8.99 4.92
N PHE A 454 20.26 8.42 4.94
CA PHE A 454 19.16 8.74 4.02
C PHE A 454 17.87 9.07 4.79
N PRO A 455 17.90 10.04 5.73
CA PRO A 455 16.67 10.49 6.39
C PRO A 455 15.76 11.15 5.34
N TYR A 456 14.47 10.84 5.41
CA TYR A 456 13.45 11.47 4.57
C TYR A 456 12.26 11.89 5.43
N SER A 457 11.58 12.95 5.02
CA SER A 457 10.46 13.49 5.77
C SER A 457 9.17 12.73 5.49
N ILE A 458 8.37 12.60 6.54
CA ILE A 458 7.02 12.07 6.49
C ILE A 458 6.08 13.26 6.64
N PRO A 459 5.34 13.66 5.59
CA PRO A 459 4.42 14.82 5.67
C PRO A 459 3.44 14.65 6.82
N GLN A 460 3.22 15.68 7.62
CA GLN A 460 2.17 15.61 8.65
C GLN A 460 0.77 15.75 8.04
N GLU A 461 0.65 16.55 6.98
CA GLU A 461 -0.60 16.76 6.26
C GLU A 461 -0.80 15.72 5.15
N GLY A 462 -1.96 15.05 5.18
CA GLY A 462 -2.37 14.05 4.19
C GLY A 462 -1.79 12.64 4.41
N HIS A 463 -2.19 11.69 3.55
CA HIS A 463 -1.93 10.25 3.70
C HIS A 463 -0.55 9.79 3.19
N LYS A 464 0.42 10.70 3.06
CA LYS A 464 1.74 10.39 2.49
C LYS A 464 2.70 9.87 3.56
N ASN A 465 3.47 8.84 3.19
CA ASN A 465 4.54 8.28 4.01
C ASN A 465 5.93 8.82 3.64
N VAL A 466 6.04 9.59 2.55
CA VAL A 466 7.26 10.22 2.04
C VAL A 466 6.89 11.53 1.35
N VAL A 467 7.68 12.59 1.52
CA VAL A 467 7.50 13.85 0.76
C VAL A 467 7.71 13.61 -0.75
N PRO A 468 6.86 14.21 -1.62
CA PRO A 468 7.04 14.13 -3.07
C PRO A 468 8.45 14.59 -3.49
N GLY A 469 9.15 13.76 -4.26
CA GLY A 469 10.54 13.99 -4.65
C GLY A 469 11.58 13.20 -3.85
N GLN A 470 11.22 12.68 -2.66
CA GLN A 470 12.09 11.80 -1.86
C GLN A 470 11.75 10.31 -1.99
N ALA A 471 10.77 9.93 -2.83
CA ALA A 471 10.37 8.53 -3.02
C ALA A 471 11.54 7.63 -3.47
N GLY A 472 12.42 8.12 -4.35
CA GLY A 472 13.60 7.36 -4.78
C GLY A 472 14.60 7.14 -3.63
N LEU A 473 14.78 8.13 -2.74
CA LEU A 473 15.60 7.99 -1.54
C LEU A 473 15.00 6.95 -0.59
N ALA A 474 13.68 7.00 -0.36
CA ALA A 474 13.00 6.01 0.48
C ALA A 474 13.09 4.59 -0.11
N TRP A 475 12.92 4.45 -1.42
CA TRP A 475 12.98 3.14 -2.10
C TRP A 475 14.39 2.56 -2.06
N ILE A 476 15.41 3.35 -2.37
CA ILE A 476 16.83 2.94 -2.28
C ILE A 476 17.21 2.62 -0.83
N SER A 477 16.75 3.44 0.13
CA SER A 477 16.99 3.28 1.56
C SER A 477 16.47 1.94 2.08
N VAL A 478 15.21 1.59 1.75
CA VAL A 478 14.56 0.35 2.20
C VAL A 478 15.04 -0.86 1.39
N PHE A 479 14.98 -0.80 0.06
CA PHE A 479 15.34 -1.92 -0.81
C PHE A 479 16.84 -2.23 -0.73
N GLY A 480 17.69 -1.21 -0.85
CA GLY A 480 19.13 -1.37 -0.69
C GLY A 480 19.52 -1.86 0.70
N GLY A 481 18.80 -1.39 1.74
CA GLY A 481 18.95 -1.90 3.09
C GLY A 481 18.53 -3.37 3.25
N MET A 482 17.48 -3.81 2.55
CA MET A 482 17.01 -5.19 2.57
C MET A 482 17.98 -6.14 1.89
N VAL A 483 18.53 -5.74 0.74
CA VAL A 483 19.61 -6.47 0.08
C VAL A 483 20.85 -6.53 0.98
N ALA A 484 21.24 -5.41 1.58
CA ALA A 484 22.39 -5.38 2.50
C ALA A 484 22.18 -6.29 3.72
N ALA A 485 20.97 -6.33 4.28
CA ALA A 485 20.67 -7.22 5.39
C ALA A 485 20.68 -8.70 4.98
N ALA A 486 20.17 -9.04 3.80
CA ALA A 486 20.26 -10.39 3.26
C ALA A 486 21.72 -10.83 3.07
N LEU A 487 22.58 -9.92 2.58
CA LEU A 487 24.02 -10.16 2.47
C LEU A 487 24.69 -10.30 3.84
N LEU A 488 24.33 -9.48 4.82
CA LEU A 488 24.80 -9.63 6.20
C LEU A 488 24.34 -10.97 6.81
N CYS A 489 23.18 -11.49 6.43
CA CYS A 489 22.72 -12.80 6.87
C CYS A 489 23.35 -13.98 6.11
N SER A 490 24.15 -13.72 5.07
CA SER A 490 24.75 -14.78 4.26
C SER A 490 25.53 -15.83 5.05
N PRO A 491 26.26 -15.53 6.15
CA PRO A 491 26.96 -16.57 6.92
C PRO A 491 25.99 -17.54 7.62
N VAL A 492 24.86 -17.03 8.13
CA VAL A 492 23.84 -17.86 8.79
C VAL A 492 23.04 -18.63 7.73
N ILE A 493 22.75 -18.02 6.59
CA ILE A 493 22.13 -18.70 5.45
C ILE A 493 23.04 -19.84 4.94
N ALA A 494 24.34 -19.61 4.81
CA ALA A 494 25.30 -20.63 4.41
C ALA A 494 25.39 -21.77 5.42
N LEU A 495 25.36 -21.46 6.72
CA LEU A 495 25.30 -22.47 7.78
C LEU A 495 24.03 -23.33 7.67
N VAL A 496 22.87 -22.70 7.45
CA VAL A 496 21.59 -23.39 7.24
C VAL A 496 21.64 -24.30 6.00
N ILE A 497 22.14 -23.79 4.87
CA ILE A 497 22.28 -24.58 3.64
C ILE A 497 23.21 -25.77 3.87
N TRP A 498 24.37 -25.56 4.51
CA TRP A 498 25.30 -26.64 4.83
C TRP A 498 24.66 -27.72 5.70
N GLN A 499 23.88 -27.34 6.71
CA GLN A 499 23.16 -28.29 7.57
C GLN A 499 22.14 -29.15 6.82
N ASN A 500 21.45 -28.58 5.83
CA ASN A 500 20.46 -29.32 5.04
C ASN A 500 21.09 -30.22 3.96
N VAL A 501 22.32 -29.92 3.52
CA VAL A 501 23.02 -30.67 2.45
C VAL A 501 23.97 -31.74 3.01
N ALA A 502 24.57 -31.50 4.18
CA ALA A 502 25.52 -32.43 4.79
C ALA A 502 24.80 -33.62 5.44
N SER A 503 25.31 -34.84 5.21
CA SER A 503 24.82 -36.05 5.86
C SER A 503 25.00 -35.95 7.38
N GLY A 504 23.89 -35.91 8.12
CA GLY A 504 23.88 -35.74 9.59
C GLY A 504 23.90 -34.30 10.08
N GLY A 505 23.75 -33.31 9.20
CA GLY A 505 23.67 -31.88 9.55
C GLY A 505 22.46 -31.55 10.45
N ASP A 506 21.37 -32.30 10.34
CA ASP A 506 20.16 -32.16 11.17
C ASP A 506 20.45 -32.27 12.68
N ARG A 507 21.46 -33.08 13.06
CA ARG A 507 21.88 -33.23 14.47
C ARG A 507 22.44 -31.93 15.07
N TRP A 508 22.86 -30.99 14.22
CA TRP A 508 23.42 -29.70 14.61
C TRP A 508 22.43 -28.54 14.41
N ALA A 509 21.22 -28.78 13.91
CA ALA A 509 20.23 -27.75 13.63
C ALA A 509 19.82 -26.93 14.87
N TRP A 510 19.88 -27.54 16.06
CA TRP A 510 19.60 -26.86 17.32
C TRP A 510 20.61 -25.76 17.68
N LEU A 511 21.86 -25.85 17.19
CA LEU A 511 22.91 -24.83 17.42
C LEU A 511 22.70 -23.58 16.59
N THR A 512 21.90 -23.65 15.52
CA THR A 512 21.58 -22.50 14.68
C THR A 512 20.79 -21.45 15.44
N LEU A 513 19.97 -21.84 16.41
CA LEU A 513 19.25 -20.91 17.28
C LEU A 513 20.21 -20.01 18.08
N PRO A 514 21.09 -20.54 18.96
CA PRO A 514 22.00 -19.70 19.73
C PRO A 514 23.01 -18.97 18.83
N LEU A 515 23.54 -19.62 17.78
CA LEU A 515 24.50 -18.98 16.87
C LEU A 515 23.86 -17.85 16.06
N GLY A 516 22.67 -18.07 15.49
CA GLY A 516 21.93 -17.06 14.75
C GLY A 516 21.49 -15.89 15.63
N THR A 517 21.07 -16.17 16.87
CA THR A 517 20.72 -15.14 17.86
C THR A 517 21.95 -14.29 18.23
N ALA A 518 23.08 -14.94 18.55
CA ALA A 518 24.32 -14.26 18.89
C ALA A 518 24.85 -13.43 17.73
N TYR A 519 24.81 -13.99 16.51
CA TYR A 519 25.20 -13.30 15.29
C TYR A 519 24.31 -12.08 15.02
N GLY A 520 22.99 -12.24 15.08
CA GLY A 520 22.03 -11.14 14.92
C GLY A 520 22.23 -10.03 15.95
N ALA A 521 22.45 -10.39 17.23
CA ALA A 521 22.74 -9.43 18.29
C ALA A 521 24.06 -8.69 18.05
N LEU A 522 25.11 -9.38 17.60
CA LEU A 522 26.41 -8.79 17.30
C LEU A 522 26.34 -7.84 16.10
N VAL A 523 25.65 -8.23 15.03
CA VAL A 523 25.43 -7.38 13.85
C VAL A 523 24.61 -6.15 14.21
N ALA A 524 23.52 -6.30 14.98
CA ALA A 524 22.74 -5.16 15.46
C ALA A 524 23.58 -4.22 16.33
N TYR A 525 24.35 -4.75 17.28
CA TYR A 525 25.23 -3.98 18.15
C TYR A 525 26.29 -3.20 17.35
N ALA A 526 26.97 -3.88 16.42
CA ALA A 526 27.98 -3.27 15.54
C ALA A 526 27.35 -2.20 14.64
N GLY A 527 26.20 -2.48 14.04
CA GLY A 527 25.45 -1.53 13.21
C GLY A 527 25.11 -0.26 13.95
N LEU A 528 24.57 -0.37 15.18
CA LEU A 528 24.26 0.77 16.04
C LEU A 528 25.52 1.56 16.45
N ARG A 529 26.59 0.88 16.82
CA ARG A 529 27.89 1.50 17.18
C ARG A 529 28.50 2.27 16.00
N LEU A 530 28.40 1.73 14.80
CA LEU A 530 28.94 2.34 13.58
C LEU A 530 28.06 3.47 13.03
N ALA A 531 26.74 3.41 13.27
CA ALA A 531 25.81 4.47 12.90
C ALA A 531 25.90 5.69 13.82
N ALA A 532 26.12 5.49 15.12
CA ALA A 532 26.08 6.56 16.12
C ALA A 532 27.01 7.76 15.87
N PRO A 533 28.29 7.60 15.46
CA PRO A 533 29.15 8.72 15.12
C PRO A 533 28.64 9.54 13.94
N ARG A 534 28.04 8.86 12.96
CA ARG A 534 27.46 9.52 11.77
C ARG A 534 26.21 10.30 12.15
N THR A 535 25.32 9.72 12.95
CA THR A 535 24.14 10.40 13.48
C THR A 535 24.51 11.66 14.25
N ALA A 536 25.51 11.58 15.14
CA ALA A 536 25.96 12.75 15.91
C ALA A 536 26.56 13.85 15.02
N ARG A 537 27.33 13.49 13.99
CA ARG A 537 27.93 14.46 13.06
C ARG A 537 26.93 15.09 12.10
N ARG A 538 25.87 14.36 11.73
CA ARG A 538 24.88 14.78 10.73
C ARG A 538 23.56 15.27 11.33
N LEU A 539 23.55 15.60 12.61
CA LEU A 539 22.33 15.98 13.32
C LEU A 539 21.59 17.18 12.66
N PRO A 540 22.30 18.25 12.23
CA PRO A 540 21.67 19.37 11.52
C PRO A 540 21.08 18.96 10.17
N GLU A 541 21.77 18.14 9.40
CA GLU A 541 21.31 17.66 8.10
C GLU A 541 20.12 16.72 8.23
N ILE A 542 20.13 15.84 9.25
CA ILE A 542 18.99 14.98 9.57
C ILE A 542 17.79 15.86 9.93
N LEU A 543 17.96 16.86 10.80
CA LEU A 543 16.90 17.77 11.19
C LEU A 543 16.33 18.53 9.97
N ALA A 544 17.20 19.08 9.12
CA ALA A 544 16.79 19.77 7.90
C ALA A 544 16.11 18.84 6.88
N ALA A 545 16.44 17.55 6.86
CA ALA A 545 15.79 16.57 5.99
C ALA A 545 14.39 16.21 6.49
N VAL A 546 14.21 16.01 7.80
CA VAL A 546 12.94 15.59 8.39
C VAL A 546 11.96 16.74 8.64
N SER A 547 12.45 17.98 8.65
CA SER A 547 11.63 19.19 8.78
C SER A 547 11.06 19.71 7.45
N LYS A 548 11.52 19.18 6.31
CA LYS A 548 10.96 19.53 4.99
C LYS A 548 9.60 18.89 4.82
N GLY A 549 8.52 19.63 4.98
CA GLY A 549 7.14 19.14 4.81
C GLY A 549 6.24 19.77 5.84
#